data_AF-A0A7S2DSG5-F1
#
_entry.id   AF-A0A7S2DSG5-F1
#
_cell.length_a   1.000
_cell.length_b   1.000
_cell.length_c   1.000
_cell.angle_alpha   90.00
_cell.angle_beta   90.00
_cell.angle_gamma   90.00
#
_symmetry.space_group_name_H-M   'P 1'
#
loop_
_entity.id
_entity.type
_entity.pdbx_description
1 polymer ?
#
loop_
_entity_poly.entity_id
_entity_poly.type
_entity_poly.pdbx_seq_one_letter_code
_entity_poly.pdbx_strand_id
1 'polypeptide(L)'
;WQRVYRGRDIDFVQIRSDTDESEEGGGAPAEAPAGRSIRSYNYRVVMVCGDAEMEMRGRCSAGQRVLCSLIIRLALADSFCVNCGILALDEPTTNLDGPNIRGLAEALSSLIEARRQTSRFQLVLITHDEAFVDHLCRLQVADWYYHIHKDDRGCSRIERRDMRFLGG
;
A
#
# COMPACT_ATOMS: atom_id res chain seq x y z
N TRP A 1 3.88 -1.29 -8.00
CA TRP A 1 4.19 -2.73 -7.94
C TRP A 1 5.64 -3.01 -8.30
N GLN A 2 6.04 -2.82 -9.56
CA GLN A 2 7.38 -3.18 -10.09
C GLN A 2 8.58 -2.58 -9.34
N ARG A 3 8.40 -1.43 -8.70
CA ARG A 3 9.46 -0.81 -7.88
C ARG A 3 9.67 -1.48 -6.52
N VAL A 4 8.64 -2.16 -6.02
CA VAL A 4 8.54 -2.62 -4.62
C VAL A 4 8.64 -4.14 -4.54
N TYR A 5 7.91 -4.85 -5.40
CA TYR A 5 7.88 -6.30 -5.41
C TYR A 5 9.19 -6.84 -6.01
N ARG A 6 9.86 -7.73 -5.28
CA ARG A 6 11.14 -8.31 -5.70
C ARG A 6 11.03 -9.74 -6.22
N GLY A 7 9.84 -10.34 -6.19
CA GLY A 7 9.57 -11.63 -6.82
C GLY A 7 9.59 -11.54 -8.35
N ARG A 8 9.83 -12.67 -9.01
CA ARG A 8 9.87 -12.79 -10.49
C ARG A 8 8.62 -13.44 -11.08
N ASP A 9 7.68 -13.80 -10.22
CA ASP A 9 6.46 -14.52 -10.54
C ASP A 9 5.29 -13.61 -10.94
N ILE A 10 5.34 -12.32 -10.58
CA ILE A 10 4.28 -11.35 -10.91
C ILE A 10 4.90 -10.08 -11.48
N ASP A 11 4.57 -9.76 -12.73
CA ASP A 11 5.10 -8.60 -13.45
C ASP A 11 4.48 -7.31 -12.94
N PHE A 12 3.15 -7.26 -12.85
CA PHE A 12 2.40 -6.13 -12.32
C PHE A 12 1.01 -6.53 -11.83
N VAL A 13 0.38 -5.61 -11.09
CA VAL A 13 -1.01 -5.75 -10.62
C VAL A 13 -1.85 -4.60 -11.15
N GLN A 14 -3.14 -4.86 -11.37
CA GLN A 14 -4.10 -3.88 -11.86
C GLN A 14 -5.42 -4.00 -11.11
N ILE A 15 -6.16 -2.90 -11.07
CA ILE A 15 -7.56 -2.89 -10.65
C ILE A 15 -8.40 -2.95 -11.93
N ARG A 16 -9.19 -4.02 -12.08
CA ARG A 16 -10.20 -4.16 -13.14
C ARG A 16 -11.56 -3.74 -12.59
N SER A 17 -12.35 -3.07 -13.42
CA SER A 17 -13.75 -2.77 -13.15
C SER A 17 -14.60 -3.30 -14.28
N ASP A 18 -15.58 -4.12 -13.95
CA ASP A 18 -16.62 -4.53 -14.88
C ASP A 18 -17.92 -3.79 -14.52
N THR A 19 -18.66 -3.35 -15.52
CA THR A 19 -20.00 -2.79 -15.35
C THR A 19 -21.02 -3.88 -15.61
N ASP A 20 -22.03 -3.98 -14.74
CA ASP A 20 -23.25 -4.75 -15.05
C ASP A 20 -24.04 -3.97 -16.11
N GLU A 21 -23.55 -3.94 -17.34
CA GLU A 21 -24.40 -3.66 -18.48
C GLU A 21 -25.24 -4.92 -18.66
N SER A 22 -26.48 -4.88 -18.16
CA SER A 22 -27.52 -5.80 -18.60
C SER A 22 -27.44 -5.87 -20.12
N GLU A 23 -27.03 -7.02 -20.64
CA GLU A 23 -26.85 -7.27 -22.06
C GLU A 23 -28.10 -6.79 -22.82
N GLU A 24 -28.03 -5.60 -23.44
CA GLU A 24 -29.03 -5.14 -24.40
C GLU A 24 -28.81 -5.94 -25.69
N GLY A 25 -29.20 -7.21 -25.63
CA GLY A 25 -29.32 -8.12 -26.76
C GLY A 25 -30.76 -8.61 -26.88
N GLY A 26 -31.64 -7.79 -27.46
CA GLY A 26 -32.85 -8.26 -28.12
C GLY A 26 -34.20 -7.77 -27.57
N GLY A 27 -34.78 -6.76 -28.21
CA GLY A 27 -36.23 -6.54 -28.30
C GLY A 27 -36.85 -5.65 -27.21
N ALA A 28 -37.28 -4.46 -27.61
CA ALA A 28 -38.18 -3.60 -26.82
C ALA A 28 -39.56 -4.28 -26.58
N PRO A 29 -40.35 -3.84 -25.60
CA PRO A 29 -41.21 -2.68 -25.88
C PRO A 29 -41.26 -1.63 -24.77
N ALA A 30 -41.80 -0.49 -25.18
CA ALA A 30 -41.91 0.79 -24.51
C ALA A 30 -42.59 0.77 -23.14
N GLU A 31 -42.28 1.82 -22.37
CA GLU A 31 -42.95 2.29 -21.14
C GLU A 31 -42.53 1.61 -19.82
N ALA A 32 -41.41 2.05 -19.26
CA ALA A 32 -41.15 2.00 -17.82
C ALA A 32 -40.55 3.34 -17.35
N PRO A 33 -40.92 3.83 -16.15
CA PRO A 33 -40.53 5.17 -15.69
C PRO A 33 -39.01 5.24 -15.50
N ALA A 34 -38.44 6.39 -15.86
CA ALA A 34 -37.01 6.70 -15.77
C ALA A 34 -36.50 6.74 -14.31
N GLY A 35 -36.44 5.58 -13.66
CA GLY A 35 -35.61 5.37 -12.48
C GLY A 35 -34.16 5.33 -12.95
N ARG A 36 -33.34 6.30 -12.53
CA ARG A 36 -31.90 6.33 -12.82
C ARG A 36 -31.26 5.09 -12.17
N SER A 37 -31.11 4.02 -12.93
CA SER A 37 -30.39 2.82 -12.50
C SER A 37 -29.00 3.26 -12.03
N ILE A 38 -28.70 3.09 -10.74
CA ILE A 38 -27.36 3.32 -10.21
C ILE A 38 -26.46 2.31 -10.90
N ARG A 39 -25.49 2.78 -11.68
CA ARG A 39 -24.50 1.92 -12.34
C ARG A 39 -23.73 1.15 -11.26
N SER A 40 -23.85 -0.17 -11.31
CA SER A 40 -23.09 -1.11 -10.49
C SER A 40 -21.71 -1.32 -11.12
N TYR A 41 -20.65 -1.19 -10.32
CA TYR A 41 -19.28 -1.48 -10.72
C TYR A 41 -18.74 -2.59 -9.83
N ASN A 42 -18.26 -3.66 -10.45
CA ASN A 42 -17.58 -4.74 -9.76
C ASN A 42 -16.07 -4.61 -9.94
N TYR A 43 -15.34 -4.46 -8.84
CA TYR A 43 -13.89 -4.27 -8.84
C TYR A 43 -13.17 -5.54 -8.41
N ARG A 44 -12.14 -5.93 -9.16
CA ARG A 44 -11.21 -6.99 -8.76
C ARG A 44 -9.77 -6.54 -8.93
N VAL A 45 -8.89 -7.07 -8.08
CA VAL A 45 -7.45 -6.91 -8.25
C VAL A 45 -6.93 -8.11 -9.01
N VAL A 46 -6.28 -7.86 -10.14
CA VAL A 46 -5.66 -8.88 -10.99
C VAL A 46 -4.14 -8.73 -10.95
N MET A 47 -3.45 -9.84 -11.12
CA MET A 47 -2.01 -9.91 -11.35
C MET A 47 -1.75 -10.42 -12.76
N VAL A 48 -0.69 -9.91 -13.38
CA VAL A 48 -0.22 -10.33 -14.69
C VAL A 48 1.11 -11.06 -14.55
N CYS A 49 1.19 -12.23 -15.16
CA CYS A 49 2.32 -13.16 -15.13
C CYS A 49 2.62 -13.59 -16.57
N GLY A 50 3.52 -12.89 -17.26
CA GLY A 50 3.70 -13.02 -18.70
C GLY A 50 2.41 -12.64 -19.45
N ASP A 51 1.89 -13.57 -20.24
CA ASP A 51 0.66 -13.37 -21.02
C ASP A 51 -0.62 -13.72 -20.23
N ALA A 52 -0.49 -14.20 -18.99
CA ALA A 52 -1.62 -14.62 -18.18
C ALA A 52 -2.08 -13.50 -17.23
N GLU A 53 -3.36 -13.13 -17.29
CA GLU A 53 -4.04 -12.33 -16.29
C GLU A 53 -4.84 -13.23 -15.35
N MET A 54 -4.69 -13.03 -14.05
CA MET A 54 -5.40 -13.83 -13.05
C MET A 54 -5.82 -13.00 -11.84
N GLU A 55 -6.99 -13.31 -11.30
CA GLU A 55 -7.47 -12.66 -10.08
C GLU A 55 -6.56 -13.00 -8.90
N MET A 56 -6.12 -11.99 -8.15
CA MET A 56 -5.25 -12.18 -6.99
C MET A 56 -5.98 -12.87 -5.84
N ARG A 57 -7.30 -12.69 -5.72
CA ARG A 57 -8.09 -13.24 -4.60
C ARG A 57 -7.93 -14.76 -4.53
N GLY A 58 -7.43 -15.25 -3.39
CA GLY A 58 -7.19 -16.68 -3.17
C GLY A 58 -6.00 -17.27 -3.93
N ARG A 59 -5.22 -16.46 -4.69
CA ARG A 59 -4.09 -16.92 -5.53
C ARG A 59 -2.76 -16.26 -5.21
N CYS A 60 -2.71 -15.39 -4.20
CA CYS A 60 -1.49 -14.71 -3.79
C CYS A 60 -1.09 -15.05 -2.34
N SER A 61 0.21 -15.00 -2.09
CA SER A 61 0.77 -15.20 -0.75
C SER A 61 0.36 -14.08 0.20
N ALA A 62 0.51 -14.31 1.52
CA ALA A 62 0.22 -13.29 2.52
C ALA A 62 1.06 -12.01 2.28
N GLY A 63 2.35 -12.16 1.96
CA GLY A 63 3.22 -11.02 1.66
C GLY A 63 2.81 -10.24 0.40
N GLN A 64 2.44 -10.93 -0.68
CA GLN A 64 1.93 -10.30 -1.90
C GLN A 64 0.65 -9.49 -1.63
N ARG A 65 -0.26 -10.01 -0.79
CA ARG A 65 -1.49 -9.30 -0.39
C ARG A 65 -1.19 -8.04 0.40
N VAL A 66 -0.29 -8.13 1.38
CA VAL A 66 0.12 -6.97 2.20
C VAL A 66 0.74 -5.90 1.31
N LEU A 67 1.67 -6.28 0.43
CA LEU A 67 2.33 -5.35 -0.49
C LEU A 67 1.34 -4.70 -1.47
N CYS A 68 0.46 -5.50 -2.08
CA CYS A 68 -0.56 -5.00 -3.01
C CYS A 68 -1.50 -4.02 -2.32
N SER A 69 -2.00 -4.39 -1.13
CA SER A 69 -2.87 -3.52 -0.31
C SER A 69 -2.19 -2.21 0.03
N LEU A 70 -0.91 -2.22 0.40
CA LEU A 70 -0.14 -1.01 0.67
C LEU A 70 -0.07 -0.12 -0.58
N ILE A 71 0.34 -0.67 -1.72
CA ILE A 71 0.48 0.08 -2.98
C ILE A 71 -0.87 0.68 -3.42
N ILE A 72 -1.97 -0.07 -3.32
CA ILE A 72 -3.30 0.44 -3.68
C ILE A 72 -3.71 1.57 -2.73
N ARG A 73 -3.50 1.41 -1.42
CA ARG A 73 -3.78 2.49 -0.45
C ARG A 73 -2.98 3.75 -0.74
N LEU A 74 -1.71 3.60 -1.13
CA LEU A 74 -0.86 4.71 -1.56
C LEU A 74 -1.40 5.42 -2.81
N ALA A 75 -1.78 4.67 -3.84
CA ALA A 75 -2.31 5.21 -5.08
C ALA A 75 -3.68 5.91 -4.88
N LEU A 76 -4.52 5.36 -4.01
CA LEU A 76 -5.80 5.97 -3.65
C LEU A 76 -5.59 7.26 -2.84
N ALA A 77 -4.67 7.28 -1.89
CA ALA A 77 -4.32 8.50 -1.16
C ALA A 77 -3.76 9.58 -2.09
N ASP A 78 -3.01 9.20 -3.14
CA ASP A 78 -2.55 10.12 -4.20
C ASP A 78 -3.70 10.68 -5.03
N SER A 79 -4.60 9.82 -5.48
CA SER A 79 -5.69 10.23 -6.37
C SER A 79 -6.78 11.03 -5.65
N PHE A 80 -7.11 10.70 -4.41
CA PHE A 80 -8.31 11.21 -3.72
C PHE A 80 -8.00 12.18 -2.58
N CYS A 81 -6.83 12.10 -1.94
CA CYS A 81 -6.57 12.88 -0.73
C CYS A 81 -5.82 14.20 -1.00
N VAL A 82 -6.33 15.00 -1.93
CA VAL A 82 -5.78 16.33 -2.28
C VAL A 82 -5.58 17.23 -1.05
N ASN A 83 -6.40 17.04 0.01
CA ASN A 83 -6.35 17.81 1.26
C ASN A 83 -6.16 16.95 2.55
N CYS A 84 -5.94 15.64 2.46
CA CYS A 84 -5.76 14.77 3.63
C CYS A 84 -4.52 13.89 3.49
N GLY A 85 -3.34 14.47 3.69
CA GLY A 85 -2.09 13.77 3.45
C GLY A 85 -1.63 12.83 4.57
N ILE A 86 -2.49 12.39 5.49
CA ILE A 86 -2.06 11.48 6.56
C ILE A 86 -2.24 10.01 6.11
N LEU A 87 -1.17 9.24 6.19
CA LEU A 87 -1.17 7.79 6.01
C LEU A 87 -0.53 7.12 7.22
N ALA A 88 -1.21 6.16 7.82
CA ALA A 88 -0.67 5.34 8.89
C ALA A 88 -0.49 3.89 8.42
N LEU A 89 0.70 3.34 8.62
CA LEU A 89 1.05 1.96 8.33
C LEU A 89 1.44 1.24 9.63
N ASP A 90 0.59 0.32 10.06
CA ASP A 90 0.82 -0.50 11.24
C ASP A 90 1.36 -1.88 10.84
N GLU A 91 2.56 -2.19 11.30
CA GLU A 91 3.33 -3.41 11.03
C GLU A 91 3.33 -3.85 9.55
N PRO A 92 3.80 -2.98 8.62
CA PRO A 92 3.67 -3.25 7.18
C PRO A 92 4.61 -4.33 6.66
N THR A 93 5.55 -4.82 7.49
CA THR A 93 6.45 -5.93 7.17
C THR A 93 5.85 -7.30 7.50
N THR A 94 4.64 -7.34 8.07
CA THR A 94 3.93 -8.57 8.40
C THR A 94 3.85 -9.52 7.18
N ASN A 95 4.38 -10.74 7.34
CA ASN A 95 4.47 -11.77 6.29
C ASN A 95 5.32 -11.39 5.06
N LEU A 96 6.21 -10.41 5.15
CA LEU A 96 7.21 -10.10 4.12
C LEU A 96 8.55 -10.79 4.44
N ASP A 97 9.25 -11.21 3.39
CA ASP A 97 10.63 -11.67 3.49
C ASP A 97 11.61 -10.49 3.32
N GLY A 98 12.89 -10.71 3.65
CA GLY A 98 13.92 -9.67 3.60
C GLY A 98 13.98 -8.87 2.28
N PRO A 99 13.93 -9.51 1.09
CA PRO A 99 13.87 -8.80 -0.18
C PRO A 99 12.66 -7.87 -0.33
N ASN A 100 11.46 -8.31 0.04
CA ASN A 100 10.26 -7.46 -0.04
C ASN A 100 10.23 -6.39 1.05
N ILE A 101 10.79 -6.64 2.23
CA ILE A 101 11.01 -5.62 3.27
C ILE A 101 11.89 -4.49 2.73
N ARG A 102 13.00 -4.81 2.06
CA ARG A 102 13.87 -3.83 1.40
C ARG A 102 13.14 -3.05 0.32
N GLY A 103 12.44 -3.76 -0.57
CA GLY A 103 11.65 -3.12 -1.63
C GLY A 103 10.58 -2.17 -1.08
N LEU A 104 9.94 -2.54 0.04
CA LEU A 104 8.99 -1.68 0.75
C LEU A 104 9.67 -0.41 1.29
N ALA A 105 10.84 -0.53 1.93
CA ALA A 105 11.57 0.62 2.45
C ALA A 105 11.95 1.62 1.34
N GLU A 106 12.47 1.12 0.22
CA GLU A 106 12.83 1.94 -0.95
C GLU A 106 11.61 2.63 -1.57
N ALA A 107 10.47 1.94 -1.61
CA ALA A 107 9.22 2.51 -2.13
C ALA A 107 8.67 3.61 -1.22
N LEU A 108 8.72 3.43 0.10
CA LEU A 108 8.31 4.45 1.06
C LEU A 108 9.23 5.67 0.99
N SER A 109 10.56 5.46 0.90
CA SER A 109 11.52 6.55 0.67
C SER A 109 11.20 7.34 -0.60
N SER A 110 10.97 6.65 -1.72
CA SER A 110 10.60 7.28 -2.99
C SER A 110 9.29 8.07 -2.90
N LEU A 111 8.30 7.54 -2.19
CA LEU A 111 7.01 8.22 -1.97
C LEU A 111 7.20 9.50 -1.14
N ILE A 112 7.94 9.42 -0.03
CA ILE A 112 8.22 10.56 0.85
C ILE A 112 8.88 11.66 0.02
N GLU A 113 9.94 11.34 -0.72
CA GLU A 113 10.65 12.31 -1.57
C GLU A 113 9.75 12.95 -2.63
N ALA A 114 8.92 12.16 -3.32
CA ALA A 114 7.98 12.69 -4.31
C ALA A 114 6.94 13.65 -3.70
N ARG A 115 6.56 13.43 -2.44
CA ARG A 115 5.55 14.24 -1.73
C ARG A 115 6.12 15.42 -0.96
N ARG A 116 7.42 15.45 -0.67
CA ARG A 116 8.11 16.56 0.03
C ARG A 116 7.86 17.93 -0.62
N GLN A 117 7.66 17.97 -1.94
CA GLN A 117 7.54 19.23 -2.70
C GLN A 117 6.10 19.69 -2.95
N THR A 118 5.11 18.79 -2.83
CA THR A 118 3.79 19.01 -3.45
C THR A 118 2.61 18.93 -2.49
N SER A 119 2.78 18.40 -1.27
CA SER A 119 1.62 18.19 -0.39
C SER A 119 1.96 18.24 1.11
N ARG A 120 0.93 18.54 1.93
CA ARG A 120 0.96 18.33 3.38
C ARG A 120 0.82 16.83 3.69
N PHE A 121 1.84 16.05 3.35
CA PHE A 121 1.88 14.60 3.57
C PHE A 121 2.55 14.25 4.90
N GLN A 122 1.93 13.38 5.67
CA GLN A 122 2.41 12.84 6.93
C GLN A 122 2.27 11.31 6.87
N LEU A 123 3.39 10.60 6.92
CA LEU A 123 3.44 9.16 7.07
C LEU A 123 3.73 8.80 8.53
N VAL A 124 2.87 8.00 9.13
CA VAL A 124 3.11 7.37 10.43
C VAL A 124 3.39 5.89 10.19
N LEU A 125 4.55 5.43 10.66
CA LEU A 125 4.98 4.05 10.51
C LEU A 125 5.16 3.44 11.90
N ILE A 126 4.52 2.30 12.13
CA ILE A 126 4.65 1.53 13.37
C ILE A 126 5.24 0.19 12.98
N THR A 127 6.35 -0.18 13.62
CA THR A 127 6.97 -1.48 13.41
C THR A 127 7.80 -1.92 14.61
N HIS A 128 7.88 -3.24 14.82
CA HIS A 128 8.86 -3.88 15.70
C HIS A 128 10.01 -4.55 14.92
N ASP A 129 10.06 -4.40 13.59
CA ASP A 129 11.09 -4.97 12.73
C ASP A 129 12.32 -4.07 12.69
N GLU A 130 13.36 -4.42 13.45
CA GLU A 130 14.61 -3.66 13.52
C GLU A 130 15.36 -3.59 12.18
N ALA A 131 15.29 -4.64 11.36
CA ALA A 131 15.95 -4.67 10.05
C ALA A 131 15.29 -3.69 9.08
N PHE A 132 13.95 -3.59 9.15
CA PHE A 132 13.21 -2.59 8.38
C PHE A 132 13.52 -1.16 8.83
N VAL A 133 13.63 -0.91 10.14
CA VAL A 133 14.06 0.39 10.68
C VAL A 133 15.46 0.74 10.22
N ASP A 134 16.42 -0.18 10.26
CA ASP A 134 17.79 0.03 9.76
C ASP A 134 17.80 0.40 8.26
N HIS A 135 17.00 -0.29 7.43
CA HIS A 135 16.85 0.08 6.03
C HIS A 135 16.33 1.51 5.84
N LEU A 136 15.33 1.93 6.62
CA LEU A 136 14.78 3.29 6.57
C LEU A 136 15.80 4.34 7.05
N CYS A 137 16.57 4.04 8.10
CA CYS A 137 17.64 4.91 8.58
C CYS A 137 18.71 5.14 7.50
N ARG A 138 19.14 4.09 6.80
CA ARG A 138 20.13 4.18 5.71
C ARG A 138 19.62 5.00 4.52
N LEU A 139 18.31 4.93 4.26
CA LEU A 139 17.63 5.73 3.24
C LEU A 139 17.33 7.17 3.70
N GLN A 140 17.69 7.52 4.95
CA GLN A 140 17.54 8.86 5.53
C GLN A 140 16.12 9.42 5.39
N VAL A 141 15.11 8.56 5.58
CA VAL A 141 13.70 8.95 5.41
C VAL A 141 13.21 9.91 6.50
N ALA A 142 13.90 9.98 7.65
CA ALA A 142 13.62 10.88 8.76
C ALA A 142 14.88 11.12 9.61
N ASP A 143 14.86 12.19 10.41
CA ASP A 143 15.96 12.53 11.34
C ASP A 143 15.92 11.72 12.64
N TRP A 144 14.72 11.31 13.09
CA TRP A 144 14.51 10.66 14.37
C TRP A 144 13.27 9.75 14.33
N TYR A 145 13.18 8.86 15.31
CA TYR A 145 12.03 7.99 15.54
C TYR A 145 11.66 7.93 17.02
N TYR A 146 10.45 7.46 17.32
CA TYR A 146 10.01 7.17 18.68
C TYR A 146 10.17 5.67 18.96
N HIS A 147 10.96 5.33 19.97
CA HIS A 147 11.10 3.98 20.49
C HIS A 147 10.17 3.81 21.70
N ILE A 148 9.23 2.87 21.60
CA ILE A 148 8.26 2.57 22.64
C ILE A 148 8.69 1.29 23.35
N HIS A 149 8.87 1.34 24.67
CA HIS A 149 9.29 0.19 25.49
C HIS A 149 8.57 0.19 26.84
N LYS A 150 8.66 -0.90 27.60
CA LYS A 150 8.17 -0.96 28.99
C LYS A 150 9.32 -0.68 29.96
N ASP A 151 9.07 0.14 30.98
CA ASP A 151 10.01 0.32 32.09
C ASP A 151 9.93 -0.85 33.10
N ASP A 152 10.79 -0.83 34.13
CA ASP A 152 10.85 -1.86 35.17
C ASP A 152 9.54 -2.02 35.96
N ARG A 153 8.63 -1.05 35.87
CA ARG A 153 7.28 -1.08 36.48
C ARG A 153 6.21 -1.59 35.51
N GLY A 154 6.59 -1.98 34.30
CA GLY A 154 5.69 -2.42 33.24
C GLY A 154 4.92 -1.30 32.55
N CYS A 155 5.24 -0.02 32.82
CA CYS A 155 4.60 1.12 32.20
C CYS A 155 5.22 1.45 30.84
N SER A 156 4.39 1.79 29.84
CA SER A 156 4.88 2.22 28.52
C SER A 156 5.63 3.54 28.62
N ARG A 157 6.83 3.59 28.04
CA ARG A 157 7.68 4.76 27.89
C ARG A 157 7.94 5.02 26.42
N ILE A 158 8.01 6.30 26.07
CA ILE A 158 8.32 6.77 24.72
C ILE A 158 9.63 7.54 24.80
N GLU A 159 10.60 7.13 24.01
CA GLU A 159 11.91 7.78 23.90
C GLU A 159 12.12 8.23 22.44
N ARG A 160 12.57 9.46 22.23
CA ARG A 160 12.98 9.92 20.90
C ARG A 160 14.43 9.53 20.65
N ARG A 161 14.70 8.78 19.60
CA ARG A 161 16.03 8.35 19.17
C ARG A 161 16.37 8.91 17.79
N ASP A 162 17.63 9.24 17.58
CA ASP A 162 18.11 9.80 16.31
C ASP A 162 18.35 8.66 15.30
N MET A 163 17.84 8.79 14.07
CA MET A 163 18.00 7.77 13.03
C MET A 163 19.43 7.75 12.45
N ARG A 164 20.20 8.83 12.60
CA ARG A 164 21.53 8.98 11.99
C ARG A 164 22.62 8.17 12.69
N PHE A 165 22.38 7.72 13.92
CA PHE A 165 23.38 7.03 14.75
C PHE A 165 23.30 5.49 14.71
N LEU A 166 22.36 4.92 13.95
CA LEU A 166 22.24 3.46 13.77
C LEU A 166 23.10 2.91 12.62
N GLY A 167 23.77 3.76 11.84
CA GLY A 167 24.61 3.37 10.71
C GLY A 167 26.11 3.18 11.02
N GLY A 168 26.46 2.93 12.29
CA GLY A 168 27.84 2.75 12.76
C GLY A 168 28.20 1.28 12.98
#